data_AF-A0A3P7JJW9-F1
#
_entry.id   AF-A0A3P7JJW9-F1
#
_cell.length_a   1.000
_cell.length_b   1.000
_cell.length_c   1.000
_cell.angle_alpha   90.00
_cell.angle_beta   90.00
_cell.angle_gamma   90.00
#
_symmetry.space_group_name_H-M   'P 1'
#
loop_
_entity.id
_entity.type
_entity.pdbx_description
1 polymer ?
#
loop_
_entity_poly.entity_id
_entity_poly.type
_entity_poly.pdbx_seq_one_letter_code
_entity_poly.pdbx_strand_id
1 'polypeptide(L)'
;MFQPDIVVDPVAGMMYQLTVCCNRAHEEIQEKAMLIEFLIHRTGQKQLVLDTLLKSLKAKELRLRQIRKLFDLIVEKFSLSTSAVSNGAGGFQEF
;
A
#
# COMPACT_ATOMS: atom_id res chain seq x y z
N MET A 1 11.45 3.27 2.71
CA MET A 1 12.17 2.46 1.70
C MET A 1 12.61 1.18 2.40
N PHE A 2 12.10 0.02 1.98
CA PHE A 2 12.53 -1.35 2.34
C PHE A 2 12.18 -2.19 1.09
N GLN A 3 13.12 -2.36 0.15
CA GLN A 3 13.95 -3.56 -0.08
C GLN A 3 13.14 -4.81 -0.52
N PRO A 4 13.65 -5.53 -1.52
CA PRO A 4 13.07 -5.68 -2.84
C PRO A 4 11.92 -6.68 -2.82
N ASP A 5 10.83 -6.36 -3.51
CA ASP A 5 9.78 -7.32 -3.85
C ASP A 5 10.30 -8.38 -4.85
N ILE A 6 11.62 -8.48 -5.06
CA ILE A 6 12.28 -9.29 -6.06
C ILE A 6 13.40 -10.10 -5.39
N VAL A 7 13.31 -11.42 -5.47
CA VAL A 7 14.35 -12.37 -5.06
C VAL A 7 14.91 -13.03 -6.31
N VAL A 8 16.24 -13.07 -6.44
CA VAL A 8 16.90 -13.77 -7.53
C VAL A 8 17.44 -15.08 -6.98
N ASP A 9 17.05 -16.19 -7.60
CA ASP A 9 17.67 -17.49 -7.40
C ASP A 9 18.66 -17.75 -8.55
N PRO A 10 19.97 -17.52 -8.33
CA PRO A 10 20.98 -17.71 -9.36
C PRO A 10 21.23 -19.18 -9.72
N VAL A 11 20.85 -20.13 -8.85
CA VAL A 11 21.03 -21.57 -9.11
C VAL A 11 19.95 -22.07 -10.06
N ALA A 12 18.72 -21.61 -9.87
CA ALA A 12 17.61 -21.90 -10.78
C ALA A 12 17.58 -20.99 -12.02
N GLY A 13 18.33 -19.88 -12.02
CA GLY A 13 18.26 -18.85 -13.07
C GLY A 13 16.93 -18.09 -13.07
N MET A 14 16.26 -18.03 -11.92
CA MET A 14 14.89 -17.52 -11.78
C MET A 14 14.84 -16.23 -10.95
N MET A 15 13.84 -15.40 -11.24
CA MET A 15 13.53 -14.21 -10.47
C MET A 15 12.09 -14.33 -9.94
N TYR A 16 11.92 -14.17 -8.64
CA TYR A 16 10.64 -14.27 -7.94
C TYR A 16 10.18 -12.92 -7.47
N GLN A 17 8.91 -12.60 -7.68
CA GLN A 17 8.28 -11.45 -7.06
C GLN A 17 7.64 -11.86 -5.73
N LEU A 18 8.11 -11.32 -4.62
CA LEU A 18 7.49 -11.50 -3.31
C LEU A 18 6.29 -10.56 -3.18
N THR A 19 5.11 -11.13 -2.98
CA THR A 19 3.90 -10.36 -2.68
C THR A 19 3.35 -10.79 -1.33
N VAL A 20 3.25 -9.86 -0.38
CA VAL A 20 2.68 -10.15 0.94
C VAL A 20 1.16 -10.03 0.87
N CYS A 21 0.46 -11.14 1.09
CA CYS A 21 -1.00 -11.14 1.22
C CYS A 21 -1.40 -10.51 2.55
N CYS A 22 -1.99 -9.31 2.51
CA CYS A 22 -2.32 -8.54 3.72
C CYS A 22 -3.71 -8.85 4.31
N ASN A 23 -4.45 -9.82 3.75
CA ASN A 23 -5.84 -10.11 4.13
C ASN A 23 -5.99 -10.48 5.61
N ARG A 24 -4.95 -11.09 6.20
CA ARG A 24 -4.91 -11.52 7.61
C ARG A 24 -4.19 -10.54 8.54
N ALA A 25 -3.76 -9.37 8.05
CA ALA A 25 -3.05 -8.39 8.88
C ALA A 25 -3.86 -7.93 10.11
N HIS A 26 -5.19 -7.99 10.03
CA HIS A 26 -6.10 -7.67 11.12
C HIS A 26 -6.06 -8.66 12.30
N GLU A 27 -5.51 -9.86 12.10
CA GLU A 27 -5.34 -10.86 13.15
C GLU A 27 -4.13 -10.54 14.05
N GLU A 28 -3.12 -9.89 13.49
CA GLU A 28 -1.89 -9.54 14.22
C GLU A 28 -1.90 -8.09 14.71
N ILE A 29 -2.46 -7.15 13.93
CA ILE A 29 -2.50 -5.74 14.28
C ILE A 29 -3.87 -5.38 14.84
N GLN A 30 -3.95 -5.34 16.17
CA GLN A 30 -5.21 -5.06 16.89
C GLN A 30 -5.63 -3.59 16.80
N GLU A 31 -4.67 -2.66 16.90
CA GLU A 31 -4.96 -1.23 16.83
C GLU A 31 -5.32 -0.83 15.40
N LYS A 32 -6.57 -0.39 15.18
CA LYS A 32 -7.11 -0.08 13.85
C LYS A 32 -6.36 1.04 13.13
N ALA A 33 -5.96 2.08 13.86
CA ALA A 33 -5.18 3.17 13.28
C ALA A 33 -3.83 2.67 12.75
N MET A 34 -3.14 1.83 13.54
CA MET A 34 -1.87 1.22 13.15
C MET A 34 -2.03 0.26 11.97
N LEU A 35 -3.09 -0.55 11.96
CA LEU A 35 -3.40 -1.46 10.85
C LEU A 35 -3.62 -0.69 9.54
N ILE A 36 -4.40 0.38 9.55
CA ILE A 36 -4.67 1.17 8.36
C ILE A 36 -3.39 1.88 7.89
N GLU A 37 -2.61 2.44 8.82
CA GLU A 37 -1.31 3.06 8.52
C GLU A 37 -0.35 2.04 7.89
N PHE A 38 -0.29 0.81 8.41
CA PHE A 38 0.48 -0.28 7.82
C PHE A 38 0.04 -0.58 6.39
N LEU A 39 -1.27 -0.73 6.15
CA LEU A 39 -1.82 -1.08 4.84
C LEU A 39 -1.58 0.02 3.79
N ILE A 40 -1.63 1.30 4.18
CA ILE A 40 -1.34 2.45 3.29
C ILE A 40 0.09 2.38 2.71
N HIS A 41 1.02 1.78 3.46
CA HIS A 41 2.41 1.65 3.01
C HIS A 41 2.66 0.44 2.11
N ARG A 42 1.64 -0.39 1.82
CA ARG A 42 1.75 -1.60 0.99
C ARG A 42 1.26 -1.37 -0.44
N THR A 43 2.00 -1.91 -1.40
CA THR A 43 1.66 -1.87 -2.83
C THR A 43 0.41 -2.71 -3.12
N GLY A 44 -0.50 -2.21 -3.96
CA GLY A 44 -1.67 -2.97 -4.42
C GLY A 44 -2.80 -3.15 -3.39
N GLN A 45 -2.70 -2.54 -2.20
CA GLN A 45 -3.67 -2.73 -1.12
C GLN A 45 -4.74 -1.63 -1.02
N LYS A 46 -4.93 -0.81 -2.07
CA LYS A 46 -5.84 0.36 -2.04
C LYS A 46 -7.27 0.01 -1.60
N GLN A 47 -7.83 -1.08 -2.16
CA GLN A 47 -9.17 -1.53 -1.81
C GLN A 47 -9.24 -1.97 -0.34
N LEU A 48 -8.26 -2.77 0.11
CA LEU A 48 -8.19 -3.26 1.49
C LEU A 48 -8.02 -2.11 2.51
N VAL A 49 -7.25 -1.07 2.17
CA VAL A 49 -7.14 0.17 2.97
C VAL A 49 -8.50 0.83 3.12
N LEU A 50 -9.22 1.06 2.01
CA LEU A 50 -10.51 1.75 2.03
C LEU A 50 -11.59 0.94 2.77
N ASP A 51 -11.64 -0.37 2.56
CA ASP A 51 -12.57 -1.27 3.24
C ASP A 51 -12.33 -1.28 4.74
N THR A 52 -11.07 -1.36 5.16
CA THR A 52 -10.68 -1.39 6.59
C THR A 52 -10.96 -0.04 7.25
N LEU A 53 -10.64 1.08 6.57
CA LEU A 53 -10.94 2.42 7.06
C LEU A 53 -12.45 2.64 7.20
N LEU A 54 -13.24 2.28 6.19
CA LEU A 54 -14.70 2.40 6.21
C LEU A 54 -15.32 1.60 7.37
N LYS A 55 -14.88 0.35 7.56
CA LYS A 55 -15.33 -0.49 8.69
C LYS A 55 -15.01 0.17 10.04
N SER A 56 -13.77 0.65 10.21
CA SER A 56 -13.32 1.28 11.45
C SER A 56 -14.07 2.59 11.76
N LEU A 57 -14.39 3.38 10.72
CA LEU A 57 -15.19 4.60 10.85
C LEU A 57 -16.63 4.29 11.25
N LYS A 58 -17.27 3.30 10.60
CA LYS A 58 -18.64 2.87 10.94
C LYS A 58 -18.73 2.33 12.36
N ALA A 59 -17.71 1.59 12.80
CA ALA A 59 -17.62 1.05 14.15
C ALA A 59 -17.20 2.08 15.22
N LYS A 60 -16.87 3.33 14.83
CA LYS A 60 -16.36 4.38 15.73
C LYS A 60 -15.11 3.97 16.51
N GLU A 61 -14.26 3.14 15.90
CA GLU A 61 -13.03 2.62 16.52
C GLU A 61 -11.86 3.63 16.45
N LEU A 62 -12.06 4.76 15.77
CA LEU A 62 -11.03 5.77 15.52
C LEU A 62 -11.39 7.11 16.18
N ARG A 63 -10.40 7.74 16.80
CA ARG A 63 -10.52 9.13 17.27
C ARG A 63 -10.34 10.11 16.11
N LEU A 64 -10.94 11.29 16.20
CA LEU A 64 -10.83 12.35 15.18
C LEU A 64 -9.37 12.67 14.78
N ARG A 65 -8.44 12.69 15.74
CA ARG A 65 -7.01 12.90 15.47
C ARG A 65 -6.40 11.79 14.61
N GLN A 66 -6.77 10.53 14.86
CA GLN A 66 -6.31 9.39 14.06
C GLN A 66 -6.91 9.44 12.66
N ILE A 67 -8.20 9.77 12.55
CA ILE A 67 -8.88 9.93 11.25
C ILE A 67 -8.15 10.97 10.41
N ARG A 68 -7.90 12.17 10.96
CA ARG A 68 -7.16 13.23 10.26
C ARG A 68 -5.79 12.75 9.77
N LYS A 69 -4.99 12.15 10.66
CA LYS A 69 -3.65 11.62 10.31
C LYS A 69 -3.73 10.60 9.16
N LEU A 70 -4.71 9.69 9.19
CA LEU A 70 -4.87 8.67 8.16
C LEU A 70 -5.26 9.26 6.81
N PHE A 71 -6.12 10.28 6.79
CA PHE A 71 -6.46 10.99 5.55
C PHE A 71 -5.27 11.77 4.99
N ASP A 72 -4.48 12.44 5.83
CA ASP A 72 -3.25 13.12 5.41
C ASP A 72 -2.28 12.11 4.74
N LEU A 73 -2.07 10.94 5.34
CA LEU A 73 -1.24 9.86 4.79
C LEU A 73 -1.76 9.32 3.45
N ILE A 74 -3.08 9.15 3.31
CA ILE A 74 -3.70 8.71 2.06
C ILE A 74 -3.45 9.74 0.97
N VAL A 75 -3.68 11.02 1.27
CA VAL A 75 -3.47 12.10 0.29
C VAL A 75 -2.01 12.11 -0.14
N GLU A 76 -1.04 12.07 0.78
CA GLU A 76 0.38 12.05 0.42
C GLU A 76 0.75 10.87 -0.48
N LYS A 77 0.34 9.65 -0.12
CA LYS A 77 0.72 8.43 -0.85
C LYS A 77 0.08 8.32 -2.22
N PHE A 78 -1.20 8.69 -2.34
CA PHE A 78 -1.94 8.54 -3.60
C PHE A 78 -1.85 9.76 -4.52
N SER A 79 -1.50 10.96 -4.00
CA SER A 79 -1.25 12.12 -4.85
C SER A 79 0.05 11.96 -5.66
N LEU A 80 1.09 11.39 -5.04
CA LEU A 80 2.36 11.07 -5.70
C LEU A 80 2.23 9.99 -6.79
N SER A 81 1.26 9.08 -6.63
CA SER A 81 1.02 8.00 -7.60
C SER A 81 0.44 8.51 -8.92
N THR A 82 -0.28 9.64 -8.91
CA THR A 82 -0.87 10.25 -10.10
C THR A 82 0.17 10.95 -10.97
N SER A 83 1.26 11.45 -10.37
CA SER A 83 2.36 12.14 -11.09
C SER A 83 3.31 11.21 -11.83
N ALA A 84 3.40 9.94 -11.42
CA ALA A 84 4.28 8.96 -12.08
C ALA A 84 3.72 8.45 -13.43
N VAL A 85 2.41 8.54 -13.63
CA VAL A 85 1.74 8.06 -14.86
C VAL A 85 1.89 9.04 -16.02
N SER A 86 2.15 10.33 -15.77
CA SER A 86 2.23 11.35 -16.84
C SER A 86 3.59 11.45 -17.54
N ASN A 87 4.66 10.83 -17.02
CA ASN A 87 6.01 10.92 -17.61
C ASN A 87 6.46 9.68 -18.39
N GLY A 88 5.56 8.71 -18.64
CA GLY A 88 5.90 7.43 -19.30
C GLY A 88 5.51 7.30 -20.78
N ALA A 89 4.96 8.34 -21.42
CA ALA A 89 4.59 8.31 -22.84
C ALA A 89 5.64 9.04 -23.69
N GLY A 90 6.87 8.52 -23.69
CA GLY A 90 7.96 9.09 -24.47
C GLY A 90 9.01 8.05 -24.82
N GLY A 91 8.96 7.58 -26.08
CA GLY A 91 10.11 7.01 -26.77
C GLY A 91 10.30 5.51 -26.65
N PHE A 92 9.72 4.77 -27.59
CA PHE A 92 10.42 3.67 -28.26
C PHE A 92 10.07 3.76 -29.75
N GLN A 93 10.93 4.44 -30.50
CA GLN A 93 11.05 4.28 -31.94
C GLN A 93 12.37 3.57 -32.16
N GLU A 94 12.31 2.28 -32.51
CA GLU A 94 13.47 1.55 -33.02
C GLU A 94 13.04 0.60 -34.14
N PHE A 95 13.79 0.76 -35.24
CA PHE A 95 13.93 0.01 -36.50
C PHE A 95 12.76 -0.04 -37.49
#